data_AF-A0A1J3EM67-F1
#
_entry.id   AF-A0A1J3EM67-F1
#
_cell.length_a   1.000
_cell.length_b   1.000
_cell.length_c   1.000
_cell.angle_alpha   90.00
_cell.angle_beta   90.00
_cell.angle_gamma   90.00
#
_symmetry.space_group_name_H-M   'P 1'
#
loop_
_entity.id
_entity.type
_entity.pdbx_description
1 polymer ?
#
loop_
_entity_poly.entity_id
_entity_poly.type
_entity_poly.pdbx_seq_one_letter_code
_entity_poly.pdbx_strand_id
1 'polypeptide(L)' 'MSSLPSRTGRDRQRYENNFRLVSGCIPYRLIKDEETEEDQSVDFVNKFEVLMVSSPNRHDLVFPKGGWE' A
#
# COMPACT_ATOMS: atom_id res chain seq x y z
N MET A 1 6.61 -28.50 21.78
CA MET A 1 5.62 -28.13 20.75
C MET A 1 6.33 -27.29 19.72
N SER A 2 6.56 -27.79 18.51
CA SER A 2 7.14 -26.97 17.43
C SER A 2 6.02 -26.15 16.80
N SER A 3 6.06 -24.83 17.01
CA SER A 3 5.21 -23.90 16.28
C SER A 3 5.71 -23.83 14.84
N LEU A 4 5.13 -24.63 13.95
CA LEU A 4 5.34 -24.43 12.52
C LEU A 4 4.92 -22.98 12.21
N PRO A 5 5.78 -22.15 11.61
CA PRO A 5 5.43 -20.78 11.30
C PRO A 5 4.24 -20.82 10.35
N SER A 6 3.14 -20.16 10.74
CA SER A 6 1.87 -20.17 9.99
C SER A 6 2.00 -19.62 8.55
N ARG A 7 3.14 -19.02 8.22
CA ARG A 7 3.51 -18.41 6.93
C ARG A 7 5.04 -18.47 6.76
N THR A 8 5.50 -18.90 5.60
CA THR A 8 6.92 -18.85 5.21
C THR A 8 7.44 -17.41 5.27
N GLY A 9 8.65 -17.19 5.81
CA GLY A 9 9.32 -15.89 5.87
C GLY A 9 8.93 -15.01 7.07
N ARG A 10 8.03 -15.45 7.96
CA ARG A 10 7.63 -14.68 9.15
C ARG A 10 8.75 -14.51 10.17
N ASP A 11 9.65 -15.49 10.23
CA ASP A 11 10.89 -15.51 11.02
C ASP A 11 11.91 -14.48 10.55
N ARG A 12 11.83 -14.05 9.28
CA ARG A 12 12.71 -13.03 8.70
C ARG A 12 12.24 -11.60 8.97
N GLN A 13 11.08 -11.42 9.59
CA GLN A 13 10.52 -10.09 9.85
C GLN A 13 11.17 -9.44 11.07
N ARG A 14 11.29 -8.12 11.05
CA ARG A 14 11.82 -7.31 12.14
C ARG A 14 10.76 -7.04 13.21
N TYR A 15 11.24 -7.04 14.45
CA TYR A 15 10.43 -6.73 15.62
C TYR A 15 11.16 -5.72 16.51
N GLU A 16 10.39 -4.81 17.10
CA GLU A 16 10.85 -3.89 18.13
C GLU A 16 9.93 -4.05 19.35
N ASN A 17 10.48 -4.36 20.52
CA ASN A 17 9.70 -4.60 21.75
C ASN A 17 8.57 -5.63 21.57
N ASN A 18 8.82 -6.71 20.82
CA ASN A 18 7.85 -7.74 20.41
C ASN A 18 6.73 -7.27 19.45
N PHE A 19 6.80 -6.04 18.94
CA PHE A 19 5.89 -5.55 17.89
C PHE A 19 6.50 -5.76 16.51
N ARG A 20 5.71 -6.33 15.59
CA ARG A 20 6.15 -6.52 14.21
C ARG A 20 6.22 -5.18 13.48
N LEU A 21 7.36 -4.89 12.89
CA LEU A 21 7.53 -3.72 12.02
C LEU A 21 6.91 -4.00 10.64
N VAL A 22 6.11 -3.04 10.18
CA VAL A 22 5.41 -3.09 8.89
C VAL A 22 5.76 -1.83 8.11
N SER A 23 6.13 -1.99 6.86
CA SER A 23 6.36 -0.89 5.92
C SER A 23 5.36 -0.97 4.77
N GLY A 24 5.04 0.18 4.19
CA GLY A 24 4.11 0.29 3.08
C GLY A 24 4.32 1.58 2.32
N CYS A 25 3.47 1.81 1.32
CA CYS A 25 3.49 3.02 0.52
C CYS A 25 2.08 3.44 0.12
N ILE A 26 1.94 4.68 -0.35
CA ILE A 26 0.76 5.15 -1.07
C ILE A 26 1.21 5.35 -2.52
N PRO A 27 1.07 4.34 -3.39
CA PRO A 27 1.41 4.50 -4.79
C PRO A 27 0.38 5.42 -5.43
N TYR A 28 0.85 6.37 -6.23
CA TYR A 28 -0.01 7.32 -6.91
C TYR A 28 0.44 7.52 -8.36
N ARG A 29 -0.49 8.01 -9.18
CA ARG A 29 -0.18 8.57 -10.50
C ARG A 29 -1.01 9.81 -10.76
N LEU A 30 -0.50 10.68 -11.62
CA LEU A 30 -1.24 11.81 -12.17
C LEU A 30 -1.67 11.45 -13.59
N ILE A 31 -2.96 11.57 -13.88
CA ILE A 31 -3.46 11.48 -15.25
C ILE A 31 -3.01 12.76 -15.98
N LYS A 32 -2.34 12.59 -17.13
CA LYS A 32 -2.02 13.70 -18.03
C LYS A 32 -3.14 13.82 -19.04
N ASP A 33 -3.79 14.97 -19.11
CA ASP A 33 -4.70 15.28 -20.20
C ASP A 33 -3.86 15.72 -21.40
N GLU A 34 -4.00 15.04 -22.55
CA GLU A 34 -3.25 15.37 -23.77
C GLU A 34 -3.81 16.61 -24.51
N GLU A 35 -4.95 17.17 -24.10
CA GLU A 35 -5.72 18.12 -24.94
C GLU A 35 -6.12 19.47 -24.33
N THR A 36 -5.69 19.87 -23.14
CA THR A 36 -6.09 21.21 -22.64
C THR A 36 -5.06 21.83 -21.71
N GLU A 37 -4.23 22.73 -22.27
CA GLU A 37 -3.42 23.70 -21.53
C GLU A 37 -4.25 24.87 -20.97
N GLU A 38 -5.58 24.75 -20.96
CA GLU A 38 -6.50 25.81 -20.57
C GLU A 38 -7.45 25.29 -19.49
N ASP A 39 -6.93 25.15 -18.27
CA ASP A 39 -7.53 25.61 -17.00
C ASP A 39 -6.76 24.93 -15.85
N GLN A 40 -5.65 25.56 -15.41
CA GLN A 40 -4.74 25.00 -14.40
C GLN A 40 -5.38 24.83 -13.00
N SER A 41 -6.65 25.22 -12.85
CA SER A 41 -7.38 25.20 -11.60
C SER A 41 -8.41 24.07 -11.48
N VAL A 42 -8.74 23.37 -12.59
CA VAL A 42 -9.64 22.20 -12.58
C VAL A 42 -8.89 20.97 -12.06
N ASP A 43 -8.71 21.06 -10.76
CA ASP A 43 -8.73 20.06 -9.71
C ASP A 43 -7.70 18.94 -9.81
N PHE A 44 -6.49 19.25 -9.34
CA PHE A 44 -5.42 18.30 -9.03
C PHE A 44 -5.95 17.02 -8.35
N VAL A 45 -6.97 17.14 -7.49
CA VAL A 45 -7.58 16.00 -6.78
C VAL A 45 -8.23 15.02 -7.75
N ASN A 46 -8.89 15.50 -8.81
CA ASN A 46 -9.56 14.64 -9.79
C ASN A 46 -8.57 13.93 -10.73
N LYS A 47 -7.36 14.48 -10.89
CA LYS A 47 -6.29 13.87 -11.70
C LYS A 47 -5.36 12.96 -10.88
N PHE A 48 -5.53 12.93 -9.55
CA PHE A 48 -4.71 12.18 -8.63
C PHE A 48 -5.35 10.84 -8.29
N GLU A 49 -4.76 9.77 -8.82
CA GLU A 49 -5.22 8.41 -8.53
C GLU A 49 -4.24 7.71 -7.59
N VAL A 50 -4.78 6.94 -6.64
CA VAL A 50 -4.00 6.09 -5.73
C VAL A 50 -4.29 4.61 -5.98
N LEU A 51 -3.26 3.77 -5.84
CA LEU A 51 -3.40 2.33 -5.93
C LEU A 51 -3.71 1.74 -4.55
N MET A 52 -4.83 1.03 -4.46
CA MET A 52 -5.20 0.21 -3.30
C MET A 52 -5.32 -1.26 -3.71
N VAL A 53 -5.19 -2.17 -2.75
CA VAL A 53 -5.29 -3.63 -2.97
C VAL A 53 -6.36 -4.24 -2.08
N SER A 54 -7.04 -5.28 -2.58
CA SER A 54 -7.94 -6.12 -1.78
C SER A 54 -7.14 -7.16 -0.98
N SER A 55 -7.62 -7.52 0.22
CA SER A 55 -7.01 -8.57 1.03
C SER A 55 -7.90 -9.83 1.08
N PRO A 56 -7.36 -11.06 0.99
CA PRO A 56 -8.15 -12.29 0.93
C PRO A 56 -9.19 -12.51 2.06
N ASN A 57 -9.02 -11.85 3.21
CA ASN A 57 -9.85 -12.04 4.40
C ASN A 57 -10.60 -10.77 4.84
N ARG A 58 -10.70 -9.76 3.99
CA ARG A 58 -11.42 -8.51 4.29
C ARG A 58 -12.08 -7.97 3.03
N HIS A 59 -13.18 -7.24 3.21
CA HIS A 59 -13.88 -6.57 2.11
C HIS A 59 -13.40 -5.13 1.88
N ASP A 60 -12.47 -4.64 2.69
CA ASP A 60 -11.90 -3.30 2.53
C ASP A 60 -10.69 -3.29 1.60
N LEU A 61 -10.47 -2.13 1.00
CA LEU A 61 -9.26 -1.81 0.25
C LEU A 61 -8.22 -1.25 1.22
N VAL A 62 -6.97 -1.66 1.04
CA VAL A 62 -5.84 -1.19 1.85
C VAL A 62 -4.71 -0.70 0.96
N PHE A 63 -3.91 0.22 1.46
CA PHE A 63 -2.64 0.53 0.80
C PHE A 63 -1.66 -0.64 0.87
N PRO A 64 -0.83 -0.85 -0.17
CA PRO A 64 0.19 -1.88 -0.18
C PRO A 64 1.12 -1.75 1.03
N LYS A 65 1.24 -2.85 1.79
CA LYS A 65 2.09 -2.92 2.99
C LYS A 65 2.49 -4.37 3.28
N GLY A 66 3.64 -4.55 3.94
CA GLY A 66 4.20 -5.85 4.29
C GLY A 66 5.06 -5.79 5.55
N GLY A 67 5.39 -6.95 6.10
CA GLY A 67 6.37 -7.02 7.19
C GLY A 67 7.74 -6.56 6.68
N TRP A 68 8.45 -5.78 7.48
CA TRP A 68 9.82 -5.39 7.18
C TRP A 68 10.75 -6.57 7.46
N GLU A 69 11.54 -6.99 6.48
CA GLU A 69 12.63 -7.99 6.61
C GLU A 69 14.00 -7.33 6.95
#